data_AF-A0A928X7J5-F1
#
_entry.id   AF-A0A928X7J5-F1
#
_cell.length_a   1.000
_cell.length_b   1.000
_cell.length_c   1.000
_cell.angle_alpha   90.00
_cell.angle_beta   90.00
_cell.angle_gamma   90.00
#
_symmetry.space_group_name_H-M   'P 1'
#
loop_
_entity.id
_entity.type
_entity.pdbx_description
1 polymer ?
#
loop_
_entity_poly.entity_id
_entity_poly.type
_entity_poly.pdbx_seq_one_letter_code
_entity_poly.pdbx_strand_id
1 'polypeptide(L)'
;MKYDKIVKGDLVINSKANLKINEVFEIKGDLILETAINLKMPNLTSCGGWVRANEGAKISLPNVTSIGGWVRACQNAKISLPNVTSIGGWVRAWENAKISLPNVTSIGGWVEACQNAKISLPNVTSIGGTVEACQNAKISLPNVTSIGVTVEACQNAKISLPNVTSIGGWVEACQNAKISLPNVTSIGGWVEAWENAKISLKKDCKINDKNCPAFKTREFCLIFNFECFLKLGFLFADDILAKIIEKKRNVYKIQIAGKTETSYCLMVENGDDELPTFSHGKTIKEARESLIYKISNRDTSVYKNYKLDTVVSFEEAIRMYRTITGACEFGTKNFVQSLSKTKKKYKISEIIKITENQFGNETFREFFIK
;
A
#
# COMPACT_ATOMS: atom_id res chain seq x y z
N MET A 1 25.26 41.30 21.28
CA MET A 1 26.23 40.24 20.91
C MET A 1 26.65 40.45 19.46
N LYS A 2 27.94 40.40 19.15
CA LYS A 2 28.46 40.38 17.77
C LYS A 2 28.69 38.92 17.41
N TYR A 3 28.11 38.46 16.31
CA TYR A 3 28.36 37.12 15.78
C TYR A 3 29.46 37.18 14.74
N ASP A 4 30.21 36.08 14.61
CA ASP A 4 31.08 35.89 13.47
C ASP A 4 30.27 35.86 12.17
N LYS A 5 30.94 36.15 11.05
CA LYS A 5 30.33 36.01 9.72
C LYS A 5 29.83 34.59 9.44
N ILE A 6 30.42 33.59 10.10
CA ILE A 6 30.06 32.18 10.00
C ILE A 6 29.79 31.66 11.41
N VAL A 7 28.57 31.17 11.65
CA VAL A 7 28.21 30.49 12.91
C VAL A 7 28.52 29.00 12.73
N LYS A 8 29.50 28.48 13.47
CA LYS A 8 29.96 27.08 13.37
C LYS A 8 28.95 26.04 13.91
N GLY A 9 28.05 26.46 14.79
CA GLY A 9 27.02 25.61 15.39
C GLY A 9 25.63 26.23 15.22
N ASP A 10 24.79 26.07 16.23
CA ASP A 10 23.41 26.55 16.21
C ASP A 10 23.33 28.03 16.60
N LEU A 11 22.39 28.72 15.96
CA LEU A 11 21.99 30.09 16.27
C LEU A 11 20.57 30.06 16.87
N VAL A 12 20.50 30.16 18.19
CA VAL A 12 19.26 30.21 18.96
C VAL A 12 18.96 31.65 19.38
N ILE A 13 17.76 32.13 19.08
CA ILE A 13 17.33 33.51 19.31
C ILE A 13 16.05 33.53 20.15
N ASN A 14 16.20 33.90 21.43
CA ASN A 14 15.14 33.80 22.44
C ASN A 14 14.54 35.15 22.86
N SER A 15 15.16 36.27 22.51
CA SER A 15 14.65 37.61 22.84
C SER A 15 15.03 38.66 21.78
N LYS A 16 14.35 39.83 21.82
CA LYS A 16 14.58 41.00 20.94
C LYS A 16 15.95 41.69 21.18
N ALA A 17 16.94 41.00 21.71
CA ALA A 17 18.26 41.59 21.94
C ALA A 17 18.77 42.25 20.65
N ASN A 18 19.42 43.41 20.79
CA ASN A 18 19.98 44.17 19.68
C ASN A 18 21.20 43.42 19.13
N LEU A 19 20.94 42.35 18.39
CA LEU A 19 21.92 41.44 17.83
C LEU A 19 22.33 41.98 16.46
N LYS A 20 23.63 42.19 16.22
CA LYS A 20 24.16 42.50 14.88
C LYS A 20 24.18 41.23 14.01
N ILE A 21 23.02 40.60 13.81
CA ILE A 21 22.86 39.39 12.97
C ILE A 21 23.03 39.67 11.49
N ASN A 22 22.94 40.94 11.07
CA ASN A 22 23.07 41.32 9.67
C ASN A 22 24.47 41.03 9.13
N GLU A 23 25.47 40.79 9.98
CA GLU A 23 26.83 40.44 9.57
C GLU A 23 27.02 38.92 9.36
N VAL A 24 26.01 38.09 9.68
CA VAL A 24 26.08 36.62 9.51
C VAL A 24 25.73 36.24 8.07
N PHE A 25 26.64 35.51 7.43
CA PHE A 25 26.52 35.03 6.04
C PHE A 25 26.18 33.54 5.95
N GLU A 26 26.59 32.75 6.96
CA GLU A 26 26.41 31.30 6.99
C GLU A 26 26.16 30.80 8.42
N ILE A 27 25.26 29.83 8.54
CA ILE A 27 25.06 29.02 9.76
C ILE A 27 25.30 27.56 9.39
N LYS A 28 26.27 26.91 10.04
CA LYS A 28 26.57 25.48 9.82
C LYS A 28 25.56 24.56 10.52
N GLY A 29 25.07 24.97 11.69
CA GLY A 29 24.04 24.26 12.45
C GLY A 29 22.63 24.80 12.20
N ASP A 30 21.82 24.84 13.25
CA ASP A 30 20.41 25.20 13.22
C ASP A 30 20.18 26.71 13.42
N LEU A 31 19.10 27.23 12.83
CA LEU A 31 18.53 28.56 13.13
C LEU A 31 17.20 28.38 13.86
N ILE A 32 17.15 28.78 15.13
CA ILE A 32 15.99 28.55 16.00
C ILE A 32 15.51 29.89 16.58
N LEU A 33 14.22 30.17 16.42
CA LEU A 33 13.54 31.30 17.05
C LEU A 33 12.43 30.79 17.97
N GLU A 34 12.53 31.12 19.25
CA GLU A 34 11.62 30.56 20.27
C GLU A 34 10.41 31.44 20.58
N THR A 35 10.49 32.76 20.42
CA THR A 35 9.44 33.71 20.84
C THR A 35 9.06 34.66 19.71
N ALA A 36 8.00 35.48 19.88
CA ALA A 36 7.41 36.43 18.92
C ALA A 36 8.36 37.54 18.38
N ILE A 37 9.46 37.13 17.77
CA ILE A 37 10.53 37.93 17.22
C ILE A 37 10.35 37.98 15.71
N ASN A 38 10.57 39.16 15.13
CA ASN A 38 10.66 39.31 13.69
C ASN A 38 12.13 39.35 13.30
N LEU A 39 12.63 38.26 12.73
CA LEU A 39 14.01 38.13 12.28
C LEU A 39 14.11 38.34 10.77
N LYS A 40 15.02 39.22 10.39
CA LYS A 40 15.47 39.39 9.00
C LYS A 40 16.98 39.21 8.99
N MET A 41 17.48 38.29 8.16
CA MET A 41 18.91 38.11 7.93
C MET A 41 19.18 38.28 6.44
N PRO A 42 19.32 39.53 5.95
CA PRO A 42 19.45 39.79 4.52
C PRO A 42 20.75 39.22 3.93
N ASN A 43 21.79 39.02 4.72
CA ASN A 43 23.09 38.53 4.22
C ASN A 43 23.29 37.02 4.37
N LEU A 44 22.36 36.31 5.02
CA LEU A 44 22.45 34.85 5.19
C LEU A 44 22.20 34.14 3.85
N THR A 45 23.13 33.29 3.45
CA THR A 45 23.11 32.58 2.15
C THR A 45 22.92 31.07 2.29
N SER A 46 23.29 30.49 3.44
CA SER A 46 23.14 29.06 3.71
C SER A 46 22.81 28.79 5.19
N CYS A 47 22.02 27.74 5.41
CA CYS A 47 21.79 27.12 6.71
C CYS A 47 21.97 25.61 6.57
N GLY A 48 23.05 25.08 7.16
CA GLY A 48 23.41 23.66 7.05
C GLY A 48 22.45 22.75 7.83
N GLY A 49 21.94 23.22 8.96
CA GLY A 49 20.98 22.52 9.79
C GLY A 49 19.53 22.88 9.46
N TRP A 50 18.77 23.16 10.51
CA TRP A 50 17.32 23.30 10.49
C TRP A 50 16.90 24.76 10.67
N VAL A 51 15.73 25.15 10.17
CA VAL A 51 15.13 26.47 10.39
C VAL A 51 13.83 26.29 11.16
N ARG A 52 13.79 26.78 12.40
CA ARG A 52 12.65 26.64 13.30
C ARG A 52 12.13 28.00 13.77
N ALA A 53 10.80 28.17 13.72
CA ALA A 53 10.10 29.31 14.31
C ALA A 53 8.95 28.82 15.21
N ASN A 54 8.89 29.29 16.46
CA ASN A 54 7.81 29.00 17.41
C ASN A 54 7.09 30.29 17.83
N GLU A 55 5.95 30.17 18.55
CA GLU A 55 5.29 31.26 19.29
C GLU A 55 5.17 32.60 18.54
N GLY A 56 4.64 32.58 17.31
CA GLY A 56 4.41 33.79 16.53
C GLY A 56 5.68 34.43 15.96
N ALA A 57 6.84 33.82 16.11
CA ALA A 57 8.09 34.23 15.47
C ALA A 57 7.93 34.35 13.96
N LYS A 58 8.62 35.31 13.36
CA LYS A 58 8.65 35.51 11.90
C LYS A 58 10.08 35.46 11.39
N ILE A 59 10.34 34.55 10.48
CA ILE A 59 11.63 34.41 9.80
C ILE A 59 11.49 34.86 8.35
N SER A 60 12.36 35.77 7.91
CA SER A 60 12.55 36.12 6.51
C SER A 60 14.03 36.06 6.16
N LEU A 61 14.39 35.07 5.33
CA LEU A 61 15.77 34.86 4.85
C LEU A 61 15.76 34.98 3.32
N PRO A 62 15.90 36.20 2.78
CA PRO A 62 15.72 36.43 1.35
C PRO A 62 16.82 35.79 0.50
N ASN A 63 18.03 35.56 1.02
CA ASN A 63 19.17 35.11 0.23
C ASN A 63 19.58 33.65 0.46
N VAL A 64 18.86 32.91 1.31
CA VAL A 64 19.12 31.50 1.53
C VAL A 64 18.62 30.68 0.35
N THR A 65 19.49 29.86 -0.22
CA THR A 65 19.19 29.05 -1.42
C THR A 65 18.98 27.56 -1.11
N SER A 66 19.55 27.07 -0.01
CA SER A 66 19.38 25.68 0.42
C SER A 66 19.30 25.57 1.94
N ILE A 67 18.53 24.58 2.41
CA ILE A 67 18.47 24.16 3.81
C ILE A 67 18.89 22.69 3.87
N GLY A 68 19.97 22.39 4.59
CA GLY A 68 20.52 21.04 4.66
C GLY A 68 19.60 20.06 5.39
N GLY A 69 18.92 20.50 6.45
CA GLY A 69 17.89 19.70 7.12
C GLY A 69 16.49 20.24 6.90
N TRP A 70 15.80 20.71 7.94
CA TRP A 70 14.34 20.89 7.90
C TRP A 70 13.81 22.26 8.23
N VAL A 71 12.57 22.53 7.84
CA VAL A 71 11.87 23.80 8.09
C VAL A 71 10.62 23.54 8.92
N ARG A 72 10.55 24.14 10.11
CA ARG A 72 9.42 23.95 11.03
C ARG A 72 8.86 25.26 11.54
N ALA A 73 7.55 25.43 11.48
CA ALA A 73 6.84 26.53 12.11
C ALA A 73 5.74 26.02 13.04
N CYS A 74 5.65 26.54 14.26
CA CYS A 74 4.64 26.17 15.26
C CYS A 74 3.98 27.41 15.85
N GLN A 75 2.76 27.27 16.41
CA GLN A 75 2.09 28.28 17.24
C GLN A 75 2.04 29.67 16.57
N ASN A 76 1.32 29.79 15.47
CA ASN A 76 1.17 31.04 14.69
C ASN A 76 2.46 31.60 14.06
N ALA A 77 3.61 30.91 14.18
CA ALA A 77 4.85 31.34 13.56
C ALA A 77 4.76 31.39 12.03
N LYS A 78 5.58 32.24 11.42
CA LYS A 78 5.62 32.47 9.98
C LYS A 78 7.04 32.32 9.45
N ILE A 79 7.24 31.45 8.48
CA ILE A 79 8.52 31.31 7.77
C ILE A 79 8.30 31.65 6.29
N SER A 80 9.13 32.56 5.77
CA SER A 80 9.17 32.91 4.36
C SER A 80 10.61 32.84 3.86
N LEU A 81 10.88 31.86 2.99
CA LEU A 81 12.18 31.65 2.37
C LEU A 81 11.99 31.69 0.84
N PRO A 82 12.02 32.88 0.22
CA PRO A 82 11.63 33.05 -1.18
C PRO A 82 12.60 32.38 -2.16
N ASN A 83 13.88 32.23 -1.81
CA ASN A 83 14.92 31.76 -2.75
C ASN A 83 15.42 30.33 -2.48
N VAL A 84 14.84 29.62 -1.51
CA VAL A 84 15.21 28.22 -1.24
C VAL A 84 14.71 27.34 -2.37
N THR A 85 15.61 26.55 -2.98
CA THR A 85 15.29 25.62 -4.07
C THR A 85 15.21 24.17 -3.61
N SER A 86 15.93 23.80 -2.54
CA SER A 86 15.94 22.44 -2.00
C SER A 86 15.97 22.41 -0.47
N ILE A 87 15.31 21.39 0.07
CA ILE A 87 15.28 21.07 1.51
C ILE A 87 15.66 19.60 1.66
N GLY A 88 16.76 19.30 2.35
CA GLY A 88 17.23 17.92 2.52
C GLY A 88 16.30 17.09 3.40
N GLY A 89 15.67 17.73 4.40
CA GLY A 89 14.75 17.10 5.34
C GLY A 89 13.28 17.38 5.02
N TRP A 90 12.54 17.75 6.06
CA TRP A 90 11.07 17.82 6.12
C TRP A 90 10.59 19.26 6.28
N VAL A 91 9.34 19.52 5.89
CA VAL A 91 8.65 20.81 6.04
C VAL A 91 7.41 20.58 6.90
N ARG A 92 7.40 21.13 8.12
CA ARG A 92 6.33 20.90 9.10
C ARG A 92 5.71 22.21 9.59
N ALA A 93 4.39 22.33 9.53
CA ALA A 93 3.65 23.45 10.09
C ALA A 93 2.59 22.98 11.09
N TRP A 94 2.53 23.61 12.27
CA TRP A 94 1.60 23.25 13.33
C TRP A 94 0.91 24.48 13.95
N GLU A 95 -0.30 24.30 14.49
CA GLU A 95 -1.03 25.33 15.27
C GLU A 95 -1.13 26.69 14.55
N ASN A 96 -1.90 26.75 13.46
CA ASN A 96 -2.09 27.95 12.64
C ASN A 96 -0.81 28.56 12.03
N ALA A 97 0.35 27.91 12.16
CA ALA A 97 1.58 28.37 11.56
C ALA A 97 1.49 28.40 10.02
N LYS A 98 2.31 29.26 9.42
CA LYS A 98 2.34 29.47 7.97
C LYS A 98 3.77 29.35 7.44
N ILE A 99 3.94 28.47 6.46
CA ILE A 99 5.19 28.31 5.72
C ILE A 99 4.93 28.66 4.25
N SER A 100 5.73 29.55 3.69
CA SER A 100 5.72 29.91 2.27
C SER A 100 7.11 29.74 1.67
N LEU A 101 7.24 28.78 0.75
CA LEU A 101 8.49 28.42 0.09
C LEU A 101 8.22 28.32 -1.42
N PRO A 102 8.14 29.46 -2.12
CA PRO A 102 7.65 29.51 -3.50
C PRO A 102 8.57 28.81 -4.51
N ASN A 103 9.88 28.76 -4.27
CA ASN A 103 10.86 28.27 -5.25
C ASN A 103 11.41 26.87 -4.95
N VAL A 104 10.91 26.18 -3.92
CA VAL A 104 11.36 24.82 -3.59
C VAL A 104 10.88 23.86 -4.68
N THR A 105 11.81 23.10 -5.26
CA THR A 105 11.52 22.08 -6.28
C THR A 105 11.58 20.67 -5.70
N SER A 106 12.42 20.43 -4.69
CA SER A 106 12.58 19.10 -4.07
C SER A 106 12.63 19.16 -2.54
N ILE A 107 11.99 18.17 -1.92
CA ILE A 107 12.00 17.92 -0.48
C ILE A 107 12.42 16.46 -0.28
N GLY A 108 13.55 16.24 0.40
CA GLY A 108 14.06 14.88 0.62
C GLY A 108 13.23 14.07 1.61
N GLY A 109 12.64 14.76 2.61
CA GLY A 109 11.83 14.17 3.66
C GLY A 109 10.33 14.40 3.47
N TRP A 110 9.66 14.80 4.56
CA TRP A 110 8.19 14.82 4.68
C TRP A 110 7.62 16.22 4.52
N VAL A 111 6.34 16.31 4.18
CA VAL A 111 5.55 17.55 4.24
C VAL A 111 4.36 17.31 5.16
N GLU A 112 4.30 18.04 6.28
CA GLU A 112 3.30 17.80 7.32
C GLU A 112 2.62 19.09 7.76
N ALA A 113 1.29 19.09 7.79
CA ALA A 113 0.50 20.18 8.33
C ALA A 113 -0.52 19.69 9.35
N CYS A 114 -0.59 20.34 10.51
CA CYS A 114 -1.52 19.97 11.58
C CYS A 114 -2.18 21.21 12.21
N GLN A 115 -3.35 21.05 12.82
CA GLN A 115 -4.06 22.09 13.58
C GLN A 115 -4.24 23.40 12.81
N ASN A 116 -4.99 23.34 11.70
CA ASN A 116 -5.26 24.50 10.82
C ASN A 116 -4.03 25.17 10.20
N ALA A 117 -2.82 24.60 10.34
CA ALA A 117 -1.63 25.12 9.71
C ALA A 117 -1.74 25.12 8.17
N LYS A 118 -0.99 26.03 7.54
CA LYS A 118 -0.98 26.20 6.08
C LYS A 118 0.44 26.16 5.55
N ILE A 119 0.66 25.27 4.59
CA ILE A 119 1.91 25.15 3.83
C ILE A 119 1.61 25.52 2.37
N SER A 120 2.40 26.43 1.79
CA SER A 120 2.34 26.78 0.38
C SER A 120 3.65 26.43 -0.30
N LEU A 121 3.57 25.46 -1.23
CA LEU A 121 4.67 24.84 -1.96
C LEU A 121 4.29 24.70 -3.44
N PRO A 122 4.20 25.82 -4.20
CA PRO A 122 3.66 25.79 -5.55
C PRO A 122 4.55 25.05 -6.56
N ASN A 123 5.87 25.03 -6.37
CA ASN A 123 6.82 24.54 -7.38
C ASN A 123 7.47 23.19 -7.05
N VAL A 124 7.06 22.53 -5.96
CA VAL A 124 7.63 21.23 -5.59
C VAL A 124 7.19 20.18 -6.61
N THR A 125 8.15 19.46 -7.17
CA THR A 125 7.92 18.38 -8.15
C THR A 125 8.08 16.99 -7.53
N SER A 126 8.93 16.84 -6.51
CA SER A 126 9.21 15.55 -5.88
C SER A 126 9.32 15.64 -4.36
N ILE A 127 8.70 14.69 -3.66
CA ILE A 127 8.81 14.51 -2.22
C ILE A 127 9.34 13.09 -1.96
N GLY A 128 10.52 12.98 -1.34
CA GLY A 128 11.15 11.69 -1.07
C GLY A 128 10.44 10.88 0.01
N GLY A 129 9.74 11.54 0.94
CA GLY A 129 9.04 10.89 2.04
C GLY A 129 7.52 11.00 1.97
N THR A 130 6.91 11.37 3.09
CA THR A 130 5.46 11.35 3.33
C THR A 130 4.82 12.72 3.18
N VAL A 131 3.56 12.76 2.73
CA VAL A 131 2.69 13.94 2.82
C VAL A 131 1.57 13.67 3.83
N GLU A 132 1.57 14.40 4.94
CA GLU A 132 0.65 14.17 6.06
C GLU A 132 -0.16 15.42 6.42
N ALA A 133 -1.46 15.27 6.62
CA ALA A 133 -2.31 16.35 7.12
C ALA A 133 -3.22 15.88 8.25
N CYS A 134 -3.24 16.60 9.38
CA CYS A 134 -4.10 16.30 10.52
C CYS A 134 -4.90 17.52 11.02
N GLN A 135 -5.96 17.29 11.79
CA GLN A 135 -6.66 18.34 12.57
C GLN A 135 -7.04 19.57 11.72
N ASN A 136 -7.91 19.38 10.72
CA ASN A 136 -8.39 20.42 9.79
C ASN A 136 -7.32 21.08 8.90
N ALA A 137 -6.07 20.61 8.93
CA ALA A 137 -5.04 21.14 8.06
C ALA A 137 -5.36 20.91 6.57
N LYS A 138 -4.80 21.78 5.72
CA LYS A 138 -4.98 21.74 4.28
C LYS A 138 -3.63 21.78 3.59
N ILE A 139 -3.36 20.76 2.78
CA ILE A 139 -2.18 20.67 1.92
C ILE A 139 -2.64 20.67 0.45
N SER A 140 -2.04 21.55 -0.34
CA SER A 140 -2.26 21.65 -1.78
C SER A 140 -0.91 21.77 -2.47
N LEU A 141 -0.49 20.72 -3.19
CA LEU A 141 0.79 20.66 -3.89
C LEU A 141 0.53 20.43 -5.38
N PRO A 142 0.35 21.50 -6.18
CA PRO A 142 -0.18 21.39 -7.52
C PRO A 142 0.79 20.71 -8.50
N ASN A 143 2.11 20.79 -8.27
CA ASN A 143 3.12 20.36 -9.24
C ASN A 143 3.86 19.05 -8.86
N VAL A 144 3.51 18.42 -7.74
CA VAL A 144 4.18 17.18 -7.31
C VAL A 144 3.77 16.04 -8.23
N THR A 145 4.75 15.32 -8.77
CA THR A 145 4.55 14.20 -9.69
C THR A 145 4.76 12.84 -9.03
N SER A 146 5.56 12.77 -7.97
CA SER A 146 5.90 11.53 -7.27
C SER A 146 6.09 11.74 -5.76
N ILE A 147 5.62 10.77 -4.97
CA ILE A 147 5.80 10.70 -3.51
C ILE A 147 6.47 9.36 -3.19
N GLY A 148 7.61 9.41 -2.50
CA GLY A 148 8.42 8.21 -2.26
C GLY A 148 7.80 7.23 -1.27
N VAL A 149 7.07 7.73 -0.26
CA VAL A 149 6.55 6.92 0.84
C VAL A 149 5.02 6.98 0.88
N THR A 150 4.41 7.81 1.74
CA THR A 150 2.96 7.72 2.02
C THR A 150 2.22 9.03 1.84
N VAL A 151 0.89 8.93 1.72
CA VAL A 151 -0.02 10.08 1.81
C VAL A 151 -1.07 9.79 2.86
N GLU A 152 -1.11 10.60 3.92
CA GLU A 152 -1.91 10.32 5.11
C GLU A 152 -2.75 11.54 5.52
N ALA A 153 -4.04 11.33 5.80
CA ALA A 153 -4.91 12.39 6.26
C ALA A 153 -5.86 11.94 7.37
N CYS A 154 -5.94 12.71 8.46
CA CYS A 154 -6.87 12.41 9.56
C CYS A 154 -7.60 13.67 10.05
N GLN A 155 -8.67 13.47 10.83
CA GLN A 155 -9.35 14.54 11.57
C GLN A 155 -9.77 15.74 10.71
N ASN A 156 -10.64 15.49 9.72
CA ASN A 156 -11.15 16.49 8.76
C ASN A 156 -10.10 17.17 7.87
N ALA A 157 -8.85 16.69 7.88
CA ALA A 157 -7.81 17.23 7.02
C ALA A 157 -8.11 17.02 5.53
N LYS A 158 -7.52 17.88 4.69
CA LYS A 158 -7.71 17.84 3.23
C LYS A 158 -6.37 17.88 2.51
N ILE A 159 -6.14 16.89 1.66
CA ILE A 159 -4.97 16.80 0.78
C ILE A 159 -5.44 16.80 -0.67
N SER A 160 -4.88 17.70 -1.48
CA SER A 160 -5.13 17.78 -2.92
C SER A 160 -3.82 17.71 -3.70
N LEU A 161 -3.66 16.65 -4.48
CA LEU A 161 -2.44 16.30 -5.20
C LEU A 161 -2.78 15.96 -6.66
N PRO A 162 -3.10 16.97 -7.49
CA PRO A 162 -3.69 16.75 -8.81
C PRO A 162 -2.74 16.10 -9.81
N ASN A 163 -1.43 16.27 -9.68
CA ASN A 163 -0.44 15.83 -10.69
C ASN A 163 0.40 14.61 -10.27
N VAL A 164 0.13 14.03 -9.11
CA VAL A 164 0.86 12.85 -8.65
C VAL A 164 0.49 11.64 -9.50
N THR A 165 1.50 10.93 -10.01
CA THR A 165 1.34 9.75 -10.87
C THR A 165 1.70 8.45 -10.18
N SER A 166 2.61 8.49 -9.20
CA SER A 166 3.09 7.33 -8.45
C SER A 166 3.31 7.63 -6.96
N ILE A 167 2.94 6.67 -6.10
CA ILE A 167 3.22 6.67 -4.66
C ILE A 167 3.92 5.35 -4.31
N GLY A 168 5.09 5.42 -3.67
CA GLY A 168 5.91 4.23 -3.38
C GLY A 168 5.35 3.34 -2.27
N GLY A 169 4.67 3.92 -1.28
CA GLY A 169 4.02 3.23 -0.16
C GLY A 169 2.51 3.22 -0.29
N TRP A 170 1.80 3.53 0.80
CA TRP A 170 0.34 3.44 0.91
C TRP A 170 -0.33 4.82 1.00
N VAL A 171 -1.65 4.83 0.88
CA VAL A 171 -2.50 6.02 1.04
C VAL A 171 -3.57 5.75 2.09
N GLU A 172 -3.70 6.65 3.05
CA GLU A 172 -4.52 6.40 4.23
C GLU A 172 -5.35 7.63 4.61
N ALA A 173 -6.64 7.43 4.88
CA ALA A 173 -7.51 8.50 5.34
C ALA A 173 -8.46 8.06 6.45
N CYS A 174 -8.58 8.85 7.51
CA CYS A 174 -9.51 8.56 8.60
C CYS A 174 -10.23 9.79 9.14
N GLN A 175 -11.25 9.59 9.97
CA GLN A 175 -11.93 10.67 10.72
C GLN A 175 -12.39 11.83 9.82
N ASN A 176 -13.24 11.54 8.84
CA ASN A 176 -13.79 12.49 7.85
C ASN A 176 -12.76 13.19 6.94
N ALA A 177 -11.49 12.76 6.95
CA ALA A 177 -10.47 13.33 6.08
C ALA A 177 -10.75 13.09 4.59
N LYS A 178 -10.18 13.94 3.74
CA LYS A 178 -10.36 13.86 2.28
C LYS A 178 -9.03 13.94 1.55
N ILE A 179 -8.75 12.94 0.72
CA ILE A 179 -7.58 12.89 -0.17
C ILE A 179 -8.07 12.84 -1.61
N SER A 180 -7.52 13.71 -2.47
CA SER A 180 -7.81 13.74 -3.91
C SER A 180 -6.53 13.50 -4.72
N LEU A 181 -6.52 12.40 -5.48
CA LEU A 181 -5.40 11.86 -6.24
C LEU A 181 -5.88 11.40 -7.65
N PRO A 182 -6.41 12.33 -8.48
CA PRO A 182 -7.12 11.98 -9.72
C PRO A 182 -6.24 11.34 -10.79
N ASN A 183 -4.92 11.57 -10.76
CA ASN A 183 -3.97 11.16 -11.80
C ASN A 183 -3.03 10.03 -11.37
N VAL A 184 -3.20 9.48 -10.17
CA VAL A 184 -2.34 8.39 -9.68
C VAL A 184 -2.60 7.11 -10.49
N THR A 185 -1.53 6.52 -11.01
CA THR A 185 -1.57 5.27 -11.79
C THR A 185 -1.04 4.06 -11.03
N SER A 186 -0.20 4.27 -10.01
CA SER A 186 0.39 3.18 -9.23
C SER A 186 0.63 3.57 -7.77
N ILE A 187 0.28 2.67 -6.87
CA ILE A 187 0.52 2.73 -5.43
C ILE A 187 1.23 1.44 -5.00
N GLY A 188 2.41 1.55 -4.40
CA GLY A 188 3.25 0.41 -4.05
C GLY A 188 2.78 -0.39 -2.82
N GLY A 189 1.87 0.18 -2.03
CA GLY A 189 1.18 -0.42 -0.88
C GLY A 189 -0.33 -0.45 -1.04
N TRP A 190 -1.05 -0.34 0.08
CA TRP A 190 -2.52 -0.38 0.14
C TRP A 190 -3.15 1.01 0.09
N VAL A 191 -4.48 1.05 -0.01
CA VAL A 191 -5.29 2.26 0.10
C VAL A 191 -6.42 1.99 1.07
N GLU A 192 -6.52 2.79 2.13
CA GLU A 192 -7.53 2.58 3.17
C GLU A 192 -8.22 3.88 3.58
N ALA A 193 -9.54 3.83 3.69
CA ALA A 193 -10.36 4.93 4.16
C ALA A 193 -11.39 4.42 5.18
N TRP A 194 -11.38 4.95 6.40
CA TRP A 194 -12.35 4.61 7.45
C TRP A 194 -12.90 5.83 8.16
N GLU A 195 -13.89 5.64 9.04
CA GLU A 195 -14.53 6.73 9.81
C GLU A 195 -15.00 7.90 8.92
N ASN A 196 -15.77 7.58 7.86
CA ASN A 196 -16.32 8.52 6.87
C ASN A 196 -15.29 9.30 6.04
N ALA A 197 -14.02 8.91 6.08
CA ALA A 197 -13.00 9.47 5.21
C ALA A 197 -13.25 9.12 3.73
N LYS A 198 -12.69 9.93 2.82
CA LYS A 198 -12.84 9.75 1.37
C LYS A 198 -11.50 9.89 0.66
N ILE A 199 -11.15 8.89 -0.13
CA ILE A 199 -10.01 8.94 -1.05
C ILE A 199 -10.56 8.87 -2.48
N SER A 200 -10.20 9.83 -3.32
CA SER A 200 -10.54 9.83 -4.74
C SER A 200 -9.31 9.44 -5.54
N LEU A 201 -9.40 8.31 -6.25
CA LEU A 201 -8.36 7.77 -7.12
C LEU A 201 -8.84 7.65 -8.56
N LYS A 202 -7.89 7.56 -9.49
CA LYS A 202 -8.13 7.08 -10.85
C LYS A 202 -8.65 5.63 -10.83
N LYS A 203 -9.66 5.32 -11.65
CA LYS A 203 -10.35 4.01 -11.66
C LYS A 203 -9.43 2.81 -11.96
N ASP A 204 -8.40 3.03 -12.77
CA ASP A 204 -7.42 2.03 -13.23
C ASP A 204 -6.10 2.09 -12.45
N CYS A 205 -6.07 2.74 -11.29
CA CYS A 205 -4.89 2.78 -10.44
C CYS A 205 -4.50 1.36 -9.99
N LYS A 206 -3.24 0.98 -10.24
CA LYS A 206 -2.68 -0.29 -9.78
C LYS A 206 -2.24 -0.16 -8.32
N ILE A 207 -2.74 -1.04 -7.46
CA ILE A 207 -2.45 -1.06 -6.03
C ILE A 207 -1.74 -2.38 -5.73
N ASN A 208 -0.60 -2.34 -5.02
CA ASN A 208 0.15 -3.52 -4.60
C ASN A 208 -0.04 -3.74 -3.08
N ASP A 209 -1.15 -4.35 -2.72
CA ASP A 209 -1.62 -4.52 -1.33
C ASP A 209 -1.14 -5.82 -0.66
N LYS A 210 -0.16 -6.53 -1.23
CA LYS A 210 0.35 -7.82 -0.71
C LYS A 210 0.76 -7.79 0.77
N ASN A 211 1.23 -6.64 1.25
CA ASN A 211 1.66 -6.43 2.64
C ASN A 211 0.64 -5.65 3.48
N CYS A 212 -0.60 -5.51 3.00
CA CYS A 212 -1.67 -4.84 3.73
C CYS A 212 -1.91 -5.53 5.08
N PRO A 213 -1.81 -4.82 6.23
CA PRO A 213 -2.07 -5.40 7.54
C PRO A 213 -3.45 -6.06 7.64
N ALA A 214 -4.46 -5.49 6.97
CA ALA A 214 -5.82 -6.05 6.96
C ALA A 214 -5.89 -7.44 6.31
N PHE A 215 -5.02 -7.76 5.34
CA PHE A 215 -4.97 -9.08 4.72
C PHE A 215 -4.49 -10.14 5.72
N LYS A 216 -3.40 -9.84 6.44
CA LYS A 216 -2.87 -10.72 7.50
C LYS A 216 -3.90 -10.92 8.60
N THR A 217 -4.52 -9.84 9.08
CA THR A 217 -5.58 -9.93 10.11
C THR A 217 -6.74 -10.79 9.62
N ARG A 218 -7.16 -10.65 8.37
CA ARG A 218 -8.22 -11.48 7.78
C ARG A 218 -7.84 -12.95 7.79
N GLU A 219 -6.63 -13.32 7.38
CA GLU A 219 -6.18 -14.72 7.41
C GLU A 219 -6.20 -15.30 8.82
N PHE A 220 -5.65 -14.58 9.80
CA PHE A 220 -5.70 -14.99 11.21
C PHE A 220 -7.13 -15.16 11.72
N CYS A 221 -8.03 -14.21 11.42
CA CYS A 221 -9.43 -14.30 11.81
C CYS A 221 -10.13 -15.49 11.15
N LEU A 222 -9.82 -15.82 9.89
CA LEU A 222 -10.40 -16.97 9.20
C LEU A 222 -9.96 -18.28 9.84
N ILE A 223 -8.67 -18.43 10.16
CA ILE A 223 -8.14 -19.61 10.85
C ILE A 223 -8.80 -19.77 12.23
N PHE A 224 -8.82 -18.69 13.01
CA PHE A 224 -9.40 -18.71 14.35
C PHE A 224 -10.91 -19.00 14.34
N ASN A 225 -11.66 -18.42 13.40
CA ASN A 225 -13.07 -18.70 13.22
C ASN A 225 -13.29 -20.16 12.83
N PHE A 226 -12.53 -20.67 11.86
CA PHE A 226 -12.60 -22.06 11.42
C PHE A 226 -12.42 -23.03 12.59
N GLU A 227 -11.37 -22.84 13.41
CA GLU A 227 -11.13 -23.67 14.59
C GLU A 227 -12.26 -23.58 15.62
N CYS A 228 -12.76 -22.38 15.89
CA CYS A 228 -13.86 -22.15 16.82
C CYS A 228 -15.13 -22.88 16.37
N PHE A 229 -15.53 -22.74 15.10
CA PHE A 229 -16.70 -23.42 14.55
C PHE A 229 -16.51 -24.94 14.60
N LEU A 230 -15.32 -25.43 14.25
CA LEU A 230 -15.02 -26.87 14.26
C LEU A 230 -15.17 -27.47 15.66
N LYS A 231 -14.68 -26.78 16.70
CA LYS A 231 -14.86 -27.17 18.11
C LYS A 231 -16.33 -27.22 18.54
N LEU A 232 -17.18 -26.37 17.95
CA LEU A 232 -18.62 -26.33 18.22
C LEU A 232 -19.43 -27.32 17.38
N GLY A 233 -18.79 -28.17 16.56
CA GLY A 233 -19.49 -29.12 15.70
C GLY A 233 -20.05 -28.50 14.41
N PHE A 234 -19.50 -27.35 13.99
CA PHE A 234 -19.82 -26.67 12.75
C PHE A 234 -18.61 -26.61 11.83
N LEU A 235 -18.86 -26.47 10.53
CA LEU A 235 -17.85 -26.22 9.52
C LEU A 235 -18.16 -24.86 8.89
N PHE A 236 -17.24 -23.91 9.04
CA PHE A 236 -17.30 -22.62 8.35
C PHE A 236 -16.17 -22.57 7.31
N ALA A 237 -16.53 -22.73 6.05
CA ALA A 237 -15.60 -22.89 4.93
C ALA A 237 -16.17 -22.25 3.67
N ASP A 238 -15.34 -21.55 2.88
CA ASP A 238 -15.79 -20.82 1.67
C ASP A 238 -17.00 -19.91 1.92
N ASP A 239 -17.03 -19.21 3.06
CA ASP A 239 -18.17 -18.40 3.56
C ASP A 239 -19.49 -19.17 3.75
N ILE A 240 -19.44 -20.50 3.83
CA ILE A 240 -20.58 -21.40 4.07
C ILE A 240 -20.51 -21.92 5.51
N LEU A 241 -21.53 -21.59 6.31
CA LEU A 241 -21.74 -22.18 7.63
C LEU A 241 -22.57 -23.46 7.51
N ALA A 242 -22.08 -24.57 8.06
CA ALA A 242 -22.78 -25.85 8.05
C ALA A 242 -22.62 -26.62 9.36
N LYS A 243 -23.66 -27.35 9.79
CA LYS A 243 -23.57 -28.28 10.92
C LYS A 243 -22.87 -29.56 10.46
N ILE A 244 -21.93 -30.07 11.25
CA ILE A 244 -21.29 -31.36 11.00
C ILE A 244 -22.21 -32.46 11.50
N ILE A 245 -22.58 -33.38 10.59
CA ILE A 245 -23.38 -34.57 10.91
C ILE A 245 -22.45 -35.75 11.20
N GLU A 246 -21.43 -35.94 10.35
CA GLU A 246 -20.50 -37.05 10.46
C GLU A 246 -19.16 -36.65 9.83
N LYS A 247 -18.04 -37.12 10.39
CA LYS A 247 -16.71 -36.98 9.82
C LYS A 247 -16.10 -38.36 9.57
N LYS A 248 -15.63 -38.61 8.34
CA LYS A 248 -14.82 -39.78 7.98
C LYS A 248 -13.53 -39.31 7.33
N ARG A 249 -12.41 -39.47 8.03
CA ARG A 249 -11.09 -38.95 7.60
C ARG A 249 -11.20 -37.46 7.25
N ASN A 250 -10.98 -37.10 5.99
CA ASN A 250 -11.01 -35.74 5.48
C ASN A 250 -12.35 -35.36 4.80
N VAL A 251 -13.38 -36.18 4.96
CA VAL A 251 -14.72 -35.96 4.40
C VAL A 251 -15.70 -35.66 5.53
N TYR A 252 -16.39 -34.53 5.42
CA TYR A 252 -17.44 -34.09 6.32
C TYR A 252 -18.80 -34.24 5.63
N LYS A 253 -19.72 -34.99 6.24
CA LYS A 253 -21.14 -34.91 5.92
C LYS A 253 -21.72 -33.74 6.69
N ILE A 254 -22.29 -32.77 5.99
CA ILE A 254 -22.69 -31.49 6.55
C ILE A 254 -24.15 -31.16 6.19
N GLN A 255 -24.79 -30.31 6.98
CA GLN A 255 -26.04 -29.65 6.63
C GLN A 255 -25.82 -28.14 6.62
N ILE A 256 -25.91 -27.53 5.45
CA ILE A 256 -25.68 -26.09 5.28
C ILE A 256 -26.80 -25.32 5.99
N ALA A 257 -26.44 -24.25 6.69
CA ALA A 257 -27.41 -23.38 7.37
C ALA A 257 -28.49 -22.90 6.39
N GLY A 258 -29.76 -23.07 6.76
CA GLY A 258 -30.90 -22.75 5.90
C GLY A 258 -31.22 -23.78 4.80
N LYS A 259 -30.55 -24.94 4.79
CA LYS A 259 -30.87 -26.06 3.88
C LYS A 259 -31.36 -27.28 4.67
N THR A 260 -32.32 -28.00 4.10
CA THR A 260 -32.84 -29.26 4.66
C THR A 260 -31.98 -30.45 4.24
N GLU A 261 -31.46 -30.44 3.02
CA GLU A 261 -30.64 -31.52 2.46
C GLU A 261 -29.21 -31.54 3.03
N THR A 262 -28.63 -32.74 3.12
CA THR A 262 -27.22 -32.92 3.50
C THR A 262 -26.31 -32.79 2.29
N SER A 263 -25.11 -32.25 2.49
CA SER A 263 -24.05 -32.13 1.50
C SER A 263 -22.75 -32.74 2.05
N TYR A 264 -21.71 -32.81 1.20
CA TYR A 264 -20.38 -33.26 1.58
C TYR A 264 -19.37 -32.13 1.37
N CYS A 265 -18.44 -32.01 2.32
CA CYS A 265 -17.27 -31.16 2.20
C CYS A 265 -16.00 -32.00 2.35
N LEU A 266 -15.08 -31.90 1.39
CA LEU A 266 -13.71 -32.42 1.54
C LEU A 266 -12.80 -31.30 1.99
N MET A 267 -11.96 -31.62 2.97
CA MET A 267 -10.93 -30.75 3.52
C MET A 267 -9.54 -31.29 3.14
N VAL A 268 -8.64 -30.40 2.77
CA VAL A 268 -7.21 -30.71 2.56
C VAL A 268 -6.37 -29.71 3.32
N GLU A 269 -5.55 -30.22 4.22
CA GLU A 269 -4.63 -29.42 5.03
C GLU A 269 -3.47 -28.91 4.15
N ASN A 270 -3.13 -27.64 4.29
CA ASN A 270 -2.07 -26.99 3.51
C ASN A 270 -0.79 -26.72 4.34
N GLY A 271 -0.87 -26.85 5.66
CA GLY A 271 0.18 -26.59 6.63
C GLY A 271 -0.44 -26.18 7.97
N ASP A 272 0.35 -26.15 9.04
CA ASP A 272 -0.15 -25.83 10.39
C ASP A 272 -0.64 -24.38 10.52
N ASP A 273 -0.09 -23.46 9.70
CA ASP A 273 -0.41 -22.02 9.71
C ASP A 273 -1.24 -21.56 8.50
N GLU A 274 -1.78 -22.49 7.70
CA GLU A 274 -2.57 -22.17 6.51
C GLU A 274 -4.02 -22.68 6.62
N LEU A 275 -4.96 -21.89 6.10
CA LEU A 275 -6.35 -22.32 6.03
C LEU A 275 -6.46 -23.57 5.13
N PRO A 276 -7.19 -24.63 5.55
CA PRO A 276 -7.39 -25.78 4.69
C PRO A 276 -8.11 -25.42 3.39
N THR A 277 -7.85 -26.17 2.33
CA THR A 277 -8.64 -26.08 1.10
C THR A 277 -9.91 -26.92 1.24
N PHE A 278 -11.05 -26.29 0.94
CA PHE A 278 -12.37 -26.91 1.02
C PHE A 278 -13.00 -27.10 -0.36
N SER A 279 -13.77 -28.18 -0.50
CA SER A 279 -14.57 -28.43 -1.69
C SER A 279 -15.91 -29.06 -1.33
N HIS A 280 -16.98 -28.55 -1.92
CA HIS A 280 -18.35 -28.91 -1.57
C HIS A 280 -19.02 -29.66 -2.73
N GLY A 281 -19.96 -30.53 -2.40
CA GLY A 281 -20.80 -31.24 -3.39
C GLY A 281 -22.00 -31.93 -2.73
N LYS A 282 -23.05 -32.22 -3.51
CA LYS A 282 -24.21 -33.00 -3.02
C LYS A 282 -23.81 -34.45 -2.75
N THR A 283 -22.80 -34.93 -3.46
CA THR A 283 -22.18 -36.24 -3.26
C THR A 283 -20.68 -36.11 -3.02
N ILE A 284 -20.06 -37.14 -2.42
CA ILE A 284 -18.60 -37.21 -2.26
C ILE A 284 -17.89 -37.12 -3.63
N LYS A 285 -18.50 -37.69 -4.69
CA LYS A 285 -17.96 -37.65 -6.04
C LYS A 285 -17.89 -36.23 -6.58
N GLU A 286 -18.98 -35.47 -6.47
CA GLU A 286 -19.02 -34.06 -6.89
C GLU A 286 -18.02 -33.20 -6.11
N ALA A 287 -17.92 -33.41 -4.80
CA ALA A 287 -16.98 -32.67 -3.97
C ALA A 287 -15.52 -32.96 -4.37
N ARG A 288 -15.18 -34.23 -4.67
CA ARG A 288 -13.86 -34.61 -5.23
C ARG A 288 -13.60 -33.99 -6.60
N GLU A 289 -14.60 -34.01 -7.49
CA GLU A 289 -14.49 -33.40 -8.81
C GLU A 289 -14.20 -31.90 -8.69
N SER A 290 -14.84 -31.21 -7.74
CA SER A 290 -14.57 -29.80 -7.45
C SER A 290 -13.17 -29.57 -6.86
N LEU A 291 -12.71 -30.44 -5.95
CA LEU A 291 -11.42 -30.33 -5.29
C LEU A 291 -10.22 -30.36 -6.25
N ILE A 292 -10.31 -31.16 -7.33
CA ILE A 292 -9.27 -31.24 -8.38
C ILE A 292 -9.02 -29.85 -8.98
N TYR A 293 -10.04 -28.99 -9.00
CA TYR A 293 -9.91 -27.63 -9.49
C TYR A 293 -9.50 -26.61 -8.42
N LYS A 294 -9.30 -27.00 -7.16
CA LYS A 294 -8.80 -26.08 -6.13
C LYS A 294 -7.36 -26.40 -5.73
N ILE A 295 -6.99 -27.67 -5.77
CA ILE A 295 -5.64 -28.12 -5.44
C ILE A 295 -4.76 -28.05 -6.70
N SER A 296 -4.04 -26.95 -6.85
CA SER A 296 -2.87 -26.89 -7.73
C SER A 296 -1.69 -26.31 -6.97
N ASN A 297 -0.68 -27.14 -6.68
CA ASN A 297 0.65 -26.62 -6.34
C ASN A 297 1.24 -26.00 -7.63
N ARG A 298 1.90 -24.83 -7.52
CA ARG A 298 2.61 -24.20 -8.65
C ARG A 298 3.98 -24.83 -8.93
N ASP A 299 4.38 -25.81 -8.13
CA ASP A 299 5.58 -26.60 -8.39
C ASP A 299 5.42 -27.49 -9.63
N THR A 300 6.16 -27.15 -10.67
CA THR A 300 6.20 -27.90 -11.94
C THR A 300 7.29 -28.99 -11.96
N SER A 301 8.11 -29.09 -10.90
CA SER A 301 9.26 -30.01 -10.84
C SER A 301 8.86 -31.47 -11.08
N VAL A 302 7.68 -31.85 -10.58
CA VAL A 302 7.11 -33.20 -10.68
C VAL A 302 6.87 -33.64 -12.13
N TYR A 303 6.65 -32.67 -13.04
CA TYR A 303 6.29 -32.93 -14.44
C TYR A 303 7.47 -32.88 -15.41
N LYS A 304 8.65 -32.41 -14.97
CA LYS A 304 9.82 -32.20 -15.86
C LYS A 304 10.28 -33.47 -16.57
N ASN A 305 10.08 -34.63 -15.97
CA ASN A 305 10.53 -35.92 -16.54
C ASN A 305 9.47 -36.59 -17.41
N TYR A 306 8.27 -36.01 -17.54
CA TYR A 306 7.22 -36.60 -18.36
C TYR A 306 7.48 -36.36 -19.84
N LYS A 307 7.06 -37.32 -20.67
CA LYS A 307 7.20 -37.31 -22.13
C LYS A 307 5.84 -37.27 -22.81
N LEU A 308 5.80 -36.90 -24.09
CA LEU A 308 4.56 -36.79 -24.86
C LEU A 308 3.69 -38.07 -24.86
N ASP A 309 4.31 -39.25 -24.69
CA ASP A 309 3.66 -40.55 -24.62
C ASP A 309 3.25 -40.98 -23.19
N THR A 310 3.64 -40.23 -22.16
CA THR A 310 3.30 -40.49 -20.76
C THR A 310 1.78 -40.44 -20.57
N VAL A 311 1.23 -41.46 -19.93
CA VAL A 311 -0.20 -41.60 -19.66
C VAL A 311 -0.50 -41.20 -18.23
N VAL A 312 -1.34 -40.18 -18.05
CA VAL A 312 -1.77 -39.68 -16.75
C VAL A 312 -3.28 -39.92 -16.55
N SER A 313 -3.75 -39.89 -15.30
CA SER A 313 -5.20 -39.95 -15.03
C SER A 313 -5.87 -38.64 -15.44
N PHE A 314 -7.20 -38.64 -15.53
CA PHE A 314 -7.98 -37.43 -15.79
C PHE A 314 -7.73 -36.34 -14.73
N GLU A 315 -7.67 -36.72 -13.46
CA GLU A 315 -7.42 -35.80 -12.35
C GLU A 315 -6.01 -35.20 -12.45
N GLU A 316 -5.02 -36.03 -12.76
CA GLU A 316 -3.63 -35.59 -12.93
C GLU A 316 -3.45 -34.72 -14.18
N ALA A 317 -4.21 -34.96 -15.26
CA ALA A 317 -4.23 -34.11 -16.43
C ALA A 317 -4.70 -32.68 -16.10
N ILE A 318 -5.79 -32.55 -15.33
CA ILE A 318 -6.31 -31.24 -14.90
C ILE A 318 -5.30 -30.53 -14.00
N ARG A 319 -4.76 -31.23 -13.00
CA ARG A 319 -3.76 -30.67 -12.08
C ARG A 319 -2.53 -30.20 -12.82
N MET A 320 -1.93 -31.06 -13.65
CA MET A 320 -0.74 -30.78 -14.43
C MET A 320 -0.94 -29.58 -15.37
N TYR A 321 -2.06 -29.55 -16.12
CA TYR A 321 -2.36 -28.44 -17.02
C TYR A 321 -2.40 -27.12 -16.27
N ARG A 322 -3.09 -27.07 -15.13
CA ARG A 322 -3.21 -25.84 -14.33
C ARG A 322 -1.93 -25.43 -13.64
N THR A 323 -1.16 -26.38 -13.14
CA THR A 323 0.14 -26.14 -12.51
C THR A 323 1.12 -25.51 -13.51
N ILE A 324 1.19 -26.03 -14.74
CA ILE A 324 2.11 -25.54 -15.78
C ILE A 324 1.64 -24.21 -16.38
N THR A 325 0.34 -24.10 -16.70
CA THR A 325 -0.19 -22.94 -17.45
C THR A 325 -0.65 -21.80 -16.58
N GLY A 326 -0.99 -22.09 -15.33
CA GLY A 326 -1.67 -21.17 -14.45
C GLY A 326 -3.13 -20.89 -14.77
N ALA A 327 -3.77 -21.73 -15.58
CA ALA A 327 -5.20 -21.65 -15.84
C ALA A 327 -6.02 -21.61 -14.54
N CYS A 328 -7.01 -20.71 -14.50
CA CYS A 328 -7.88 -20.55 -13.35
C CYS A 328 -8.89 -21.70 -13.22
N GLU A 329 -9.45 -21.86 -12.01
CA GLU A 329 -10.45 -22.89 -11.71
C GLU A 329 -11.65 -22.83 -12.64
N PHE A 330 -12.26 -21.66 -12.72
CA PHE A 330 -13.48 -21.46 -13.47
C PHE A 330 -13.29 -21.79 -14.96
N GLY A 331 -12.19 -21.29 -15.57
CA GLY A 331 -11.89 -21.53 -16.98
C GLY A 331 -11.65 -23.01 -17.28
N THR A 332 -10.85 -23.68 -16.44
CA THR A 332 -10.54 -25.11 -16.64
C THR A 332 -11.80 -25.97 -16.49
N LYS A 333 -12.65 -25.67 -15.49
CA LYS A 333 -13.89 -26.41 -15.24
C LYS A 333 -14.89 -26.24 -16.38
N ASN A 334 -15.09 -25.02 -16.86
CA ASN A 334 -15.99 -24.75 -17.99
C ASN A 334 -15.53 -25.46 -19.27
N PHE A 335 -14.22 -25.47 -19.55
CA PHE A 335 -13.68 -26.19 -20.68
C PHE A 335 -13.93 -27.70 -20.56
N VAL A 336 -13.62 -28.30 -19.41
CA VAL A 336 -13.84 -29.74 -19.23
C VAL A 336 -15.32 -30.12 -19.33
N GLN A 337 -16.23 -29.26 -18.85
CA GLN A 337 -17.68 -29.45 -18.97
C GLN A 337 -18.21 -29.28 -20.39
N SER A 338 -17.51 -28.54 -21.27
CA SER A 338 -17.91 -28.40 -22.68
C SER A 338 -17.53 -29.62 -23.52
N LEU A 339 -16.66 -30.52 -23.01
CA LEU A 339 -16.28 -31.75 -23.70
C LEU A 339 -17.44 -32.75 -23.72
N SER A 340 -17.78 -33.24 -24.92
CA SER A 340 -18.85 -34.24 -25.11
C SER A 340 -18.56 -35.58 -24.45
N LYS A 341 -17.28 -35.97 -24.31
CA LYS A 341 -16.82 -37.15 -23.58
C LYS A 341 -15.45 -36.92 -22.94
N THR A 342 -15.25 -37.44 -21.74
CA THR A 342 -13.95 -37.50 -21.06
C THR A 342 -13.43 -38.93 -20.97
N LYS A 343 -12.11 -39.11 -20.98
CA LYS A 343 -11.43 -40.41 -20.80
C LYS A 343 -10.97 -40.54 -19.35
N LYS A 344 -10.80 -41.78 -18.86
CA LYS A 344 -10.20 -42.04 -17.54
C LYS A 344 -8.71 -41.71 -17.49
N LYS A 345 -8.02 -41.78 -18.63
CA LYS A 345 -6.58 -41.52 -18.79
C LYS A 345 -6.32 -40.80 -20.11
N TYR A 346 -5.28 -39.97 -20.13
CA TYR A 346 -4.85 -39.21 -21.30
C TYR A 346 -3.33 -39.31 -21.47
N LYS A 347 -2.87 -39.39 -22.71
CA LYS A 347 -1.46 -39.09 -23.04
C LYS A 347 -1.24 -37.59 -23.04
N ILE A 348 -0.03 -37.13 -22.72
CA ILE A 348 0.33 -35.70 -22.79
C ILE A 348 0.08 -35.14 -24.19
N SER A 349 0.41 -35.89 -25.24
CA SER A 349 0.12 -35.51 -26.63
C SER A 349 -1.38 -35.31 -26.90
N GLU A 350 -2.26 -36.05 -26.21
CA GLU A 350 -3.71 -35.88 -26.34
C GLU A 350 -4.21 -34.65 -25.59
N ILE A 351 -3.61 -34.34 -24.43
CA ILE A 351 -3.93 -33.14 -23.65
C ILE A 351 -3.59 -31.89 -24.47
N ILE A 352 -2.42 -31.85 -25.12
CA ILE A 352 -2.02 -30.75 -26.00
C ILE A 352 -3.05 -30.55 -27.13
N LYS A 353 -3.52 -31.63 -27.74
CA LYS A 353 -4.51 -31.57 -28.83
C LYS A 353 -5.88 -31.12 -28.36
N ILE A 354 -6.39 -31.68 -27.26
CA ILE A 354 -7.76 -31.36 -26.81
C ILE A 354 -7.85 -29.93 -26.27
N THR A 355 -6.77 -29.39 -25.75
CA THR A 355 -6.69 -28.02 -25.21
C THR A 355 -6.26 -26.99 -26.27
N GLU A 356 -6.22 -27.35 -27.56
CA GLU A 356 -5.90 -26.40 -28.63
C GLU A 356 -6.85 -25.19 -28.59
N ASN A 357 -6.30 -23.99 -28.76
CA ASN A 357 -7.00 -22.70 -28.62
C ASN A 357 -7.53 -22.38 -27.20
N GLN A 358 -7.15 -23.13 -26.17
CA GLN A 358 -7.45 -22.80 -24.78
C GLN A 358 -6.31 -22.01 -24.12
N PHE A 359 -6.66 -21.26 -23.07
CA PHE A 359 -5.69 -20.51 -22.28
C PHE A 359 -4.53 -21.39 -21.82
N GLY A 360 -3.30 -20.98 -22.13
CA GLY A 360 -2.07 -21.64 -21.70
C GLY A 360 -1.65 -22.87 -22.52
N ASN A 361 -2.35 -23.21 -23.61
CA ASN A 361 -2.00 -24.38 -24.43
C ASN A 361 -0.57 -24.31 -24.97
N GLU A 362 -0.14 -23.14 -25.47
CA GLU A 362 1.23 -22.94 -25.96
C GLU A 362 2.26 -23.17 -24.86
N THR A 363 2.07 -22.56 -23.68
CA THR A 363 2.93 -22.77 -22.51
C THR A 363 2.99 -24.24 -22.10
N PHE A 364 1.86 -24.94 -22.10
CA PHE A 364 1.80 -26.37 -21.80
C PHE A 364 2.57 -27.20 -22.82
N ARG A 365 2.40 -26.89 -24.11
CA ARG A 365 3.09 -27.57 -25.22
C ARG A 365 4.60 -27.36 -25.14
N GLU A 366 5.05 -26.12 -24.94
CA GLU A 366 6.46 -25.77 -24.82
C GLU A 366 7.15 -26.43 -23.63
N PHE A 367 6.41 -26.70 -22.55
CA PHE A 367 6.95 -27.38 -21.38
C PHE A 367 7.46 -28.80 -21.70
N PHE A 368 6.87 -29.50 -22.67
CA PHE A 368 7.21 -30.90 -23.01
C PHE A 368 7.99 -31.08 -24.32
N ILE A 369 8.20 -30.01 -25.11
CA ILE A 369 8.90 -30.06 -26.40
C ILE A 369 10.37 -29.59 -26.30
N LYS A 370 10.85 -29.26 -25.09
CA LYS A 370 12.24 -28.91 -24.85
C LYS A 370 13.22 -30.04 -25.08
#